data_AF-A0A652L671-F1
#
_entry.id   AF-A0A652L671-F1
#
_cell.length_a   1.000
_cell.length_b   1.000
_cell.length_c   1.000
_cell.angle_alpha   90.00
_cell.angle_beta   90.00
_cell.angle_gamma   90.00
#
_symmetry.space_group_name_H-M   'P 1'
#
loop_
_entity.id
_entity.type
_entity.pdbx_description
1 polymer ?
#
loop_
_entity_poly.entity_id
_entity_poly.type
_entity_poly.pdbx_seq_one_letter_code
_entity_poly.pdbx_strand_id
1 'polypeptide(L)'
;MINLIFATFVLAILAGLLMLRRGARRSPRWHKQPVTLVGAALLTGGCMVVVWAFGVFAGGLDVRETCELTHHTTYDQAWRDSAGADGTSYFPLANACNEHVSLVPSWVNPTIVVLAVLTVSALTAALFRVTRAVVRGTTRARRARTITPPPELVLGDRATTTTSTADSSEAPD
;
A
#
# COMPACT_ATOMS: atom_id res chain seq x y z
N MET A 1 -12.30 17.91 12.52
CA MET A 1 -11.23 17.39 11.64
C MET A 1 -10.50 16.19 12.26
N ILE A 2 -10.05 16.29 13.53
CA ILE A 2 -9.38 15.20 14.26
C ILE A 2 -10.16 13.86 14.25
N ASN A 3 -11.48 13.89 14.43
CA ASN A 3 -12.32 12.68 14.41
C ASN A 3 -12.32 11.94 13.06
N LEU A 4 -12.20 12.66 11.94
CA LEU A 4 -12.13 12.06 10.61
C LEU A 4 -10.79 11.35 10.40
N ILE A 5 -9.71 11.94 10.92
CA ILE A 5 -8.36 11.37 10.85
C ILE A 5 -8.30 10.07 11.66
N PHE A 6 -8.86 10.04 12.87
CA PHE A 6 -8.93 8.80 13.64
C PHE A 6 -9.80 7.74 12.97
N ALA A 7 -10.96 8.14 12.42
CA ALA A 7 -11.84 7.23 11.71
C ALA A 7 -11.16 6.59 10.48
N THR A 8 -10.38 7.35 9.70
CA THR A 8 -9.66 6.79 8.54
C THR A 8 -8.59 5.80 8.96
N PHE A 9 -7.85 6.05 10.04
CA PHE A 9 -6.85 5.09 10.54
C PHE A 9 -7.50 3.82 11.10
N VAL A 10 -8.59 3.94 11.85
CA VAL A 10 -9.35 2.77 12.34
C VAL A 10 -9.87 1.97 11.16
N LEU A 11 -10.44 2.62 10.14
CA LEU A 11 -10.92 1.95 8.94
C LEU A 11 -9.78 1.29 8.16
N ALA A 12 -8.59 1.91 8.09
CA ALA A 12 -7.41 1.32 7.44
C ALA A 12 -6.93 0.05 8.16
N ILE A 13 -6.87 0.08 9.50
CA ILE A 13 -6.53 -1.07 10.35
C ILE A 13 -7.54 -2.19 10.15
N LEU A 14 -8.84 -1.87 10.20
CA LEU A 14 -9.93 -2.84 10.00
C LEU A 14 -9.88 -3.44 8.58
N ALA A 15 -9.68 -2.62 7.55
CA ALA A 15 -9.53 -3.08 6.18
C ALA A 15 -8.31 -4.00 6.04
N GLY A 16 -7.17 -3.63 6.63
CA GLY A 16 -5.96 -4.45 6.65
C GLY A 16 -6.18 -5.81 7.31
N LEU A 17 -6.82 -5.83 8.48
CA LEU A 17 -7.21 -7.06 9.18
C LEU A 17 -8.17 -7.91 8.35
N LEU A 18 -9.18 -7.32 7.71
CA LEU A 18 -10.12 -8.04 6.86
C LEU A 18 -9.42 -8.64 5.63
N MET A 19 -8.50 -7.92 5.01
CA MET A 19 -7.70 -8.42 3.88
C MET A 19 -6.80 -9.59 4.29
N LEU A 20 -6.13 -9.48 5.44
CA LEU A 20 -5.33 -10.56 6.03
C LEU A 20 -6.19 -11.79 6.35
N ARG A 21 -7.33 -11.61 7.04
CA ARG A 21 -8.27 -12.70 7.38
C ARG A 21 -8.81 -13.39 6.14
N ARG A 22 -9.21 -12.62 5.12
CA ARG A 22 -9.73 -13.17 3.86
C ARG A 22 -8.66 -13.96 3.11
N GLY A 23 -7.42 -13.46 3.06
CA GLY A 23 -6.33 -14.18 2.40
C GLY A 23 -5.91 -15.44 3.14
N ALA A 24 -5.83 -15.40 4.48
CA ALA A 24 -5.55 -16.56 5.31
C ALA A 24 -6.60 -17.67 5.14
N ARG A 25 -7.89 -17.30 5.03
CA ARG A 25 -8.98 -18.26 4.78
C ARG A 25 -8.98 -18.83 3.37
N ARG A 26 -8.57 -18.07 2.35
CA ARG A 26 -8.64 -18.50 0.95
C ARG A 26 -7.50 -19.41 0.53
N SER A 27 -6.32 -19.31 1.14
CA SER A 27 -5.17 -20.08 0.69
C SER A 27 -4.15 -20.30 1.80
N PRO A 28 -3.58 -21.52 1.93
CA PRO A 28 -2.43 -21.78 2.79
C PRO A 28 -1.21 -20.90 2.44
N ARG A 29 -1.12 -20.40 1.20
CA ARG A 29 -0.03 -19.54 0.71
C ARG A 29 -0.43 -18.05 0.70
N TRP A 30 -1.13 -17.62 1.75
CA TRP A 30 -1.66 -16.27 1.90
C TRP A 30 -0.61 -15.16 1.69
N HIS A 31 0.64 -15.35 2.11
CA HIS A 31 1.76 -14.40 1.93
C HIS A 31 2.15 -14.15 0.45
N LYS A 32 1.65 -14.94 -0.51
CA LYS A 32 1.94 -14.75 -1.95
C LYS A 32 0.94 -13.83 -2.65
N GLN A 33 -0.18 -13.52 -2.02
CA GLN A 33 -1.23 -12.69 -2.63
C GLN A 33 -0.90 -11.20 -2.44
N PRO A 34 -1.01 -10.35 -3.48
CA PRO A 34 -0.72 -8.93 -3.32
C PRO A 34 -1.70 -8.25 -2.36
N VAL A 35 -2.96 -8.70 -2.32
CA VAL A 35 -4.00 -8.15 -1.43
C VAL A 35 -3.68 -8.35 0.05
N THR A 36 -3.06 -9.48 0.44
CA THR A 36 -2.69 -9.72 1.85
C THR A 36 -1.48 -8.89 2.26
N LEU A 37 -0.54 -8.65 1.34
CA LEU A 37 0.61 -7.77 1.57
C LEU A 37 0.18 -6.30 1.71
N VAL A 38 -0.76 -5.85 0.87
CA VAL A 38 -1.41 -4.53 1.03
C VAL A 38 -2.15 -4.47 2.37
N GLY A 39 -2.88 -5.53 2.74
CA GLY A 39 -3.54 -5.61 4.05
C GLY A 39 -2.56 -5.52 5.23
N ALA A 40 -1.40 -6.17 5.13
CA ALA A 40 -0.33 -6.08 6.13
C ALA A 40 0.27 -4.66 6.21
N ALA A 41 0.47 -3.99 5.07
CA ALA A 41 0.94 -2.61 5.02
C ALA A 41 -0.07 -1.64 5.66
N LEU A 42 -1.36 -1.79 5.37
CA LEU A 42 -2.42 -0.97 5.98
C LEU A 42 -2.51 -1.17 7.50
N LEU A 43 -2.40 -2.41 7.95
CA LEU A 43 -2.42 -2.73 9.38
C LEU A 43 -1.21 -2.14 10.10
N THR A 44 -0.01 -2.44 9.62
CA THR A 44 1.24 -2.00 10.26
C THR A 44 1.42 -0.48 10.19
N GLY A 45 1.10 0.13 9.03
CA GLY A 45 1.16 1.57 8.84
C GLY A 45 0.10 2.30 9.66
N GLY A 46 -1.12 1.76 9.74
CA GLY A 46 -2.17 2.31 10.61
C GLY A 46 -1.77 2.28 12.09
N CYS A 47 -1.23 1.16 12.57
CA CYS A 47 -0.70 1.05 13.92
C CYS A 47 0.47 2.02 14.17
N MET A 48 1.37 2.20 13.19
CA MET A 48 2.49 3.14 13.28
C MET A 48 2.00 4.56 13.55
N VAL A 49 0.98 5.01 12.81
CA VAL A 49 0.43 6.35 12.98
C VAL A 49 -0.26 6.50 14.33
N VAL A 50 -0.95 5.47 14.83
CA VAL A 50 -1.56 5.50 16.17
C VAL A 50 -0.48 5.64 17.25
N VAL A 51 0.61 4.86 17.18
CA VAL A 51 1.71 4.95 18.14
C VAL A 51 2.42 6.31 18.05
N TRP A 52 2.63 6.82 16.84
CA TRP A 52 3.20 8.14 16.63
C TRP A 52 2.31 9.25 17.23
N ALA A 53 1.00 9.21 16.98
CA ALA A 53 0.05 10.17 17.54
C ALA A 53 0.04 10.10 19.08
N PHE A 54 0.06 8.89 19.65
CA PHE A 54 0.16 8.70 21.10
C PHE A 54 1.41 9.40 21.67
N GLY A 55 2.56 9.27 21.01
CA GLY A 55 3.79 9.94 21.43
C GLY A 55 3.73 11.47 21.30
N VAL A 56 3.15 12.00 20.21
CA VAL A 56 3.00 13.46 20.01
C VAL A 56 2.09 14.06 21.08
N PHE A 57 1.00 13.37 21.44
CA PHE A 57 0.05 13.83 22.44
C PHE A 57 0.39 13.42 23.88
N ALA A 58 1.52 12.73 24.12
CA ALA A 58 1.95 12.34 25.46
C ALA A 58 2.20 13.54 26.38
N GLY A 59 2.43 14.73 25.80
CA GLY A 59 2.59 16.00 26.50
C GLY A 59 1.31 16.69 26.97
N GLY A 60 0.12 16.19 26.59
CA GLY A 60 -1.14 16.89 26.85
C GLY A 60 -1.29 18.19 26.03
N LEU A 61 -2.30 19.00 26.39
CA LEU A 61 -2.50 20.33 25.79
C LEU A 61 -1.50 21.37 26.31
N ASP A 62 -1.14 21.28 27.60
CA ASP A 62 -0.09 22.07 28.22
C ASP A 62 0.90 21.12 28.89
N VAL A 63 2.12 21.12 28.37
CA VAL A 63 3.19 20.24 28.85
C VAL A 63 3.64 20.64 30.25
N ARG A 64 3.66 21.94 30.57
CA ARG A 64 4.00 22.41 31.91
C ARG A 64 2.97 21.96 32.92
N GLU A 65 1.68 22.09 32.59
CA GLU A 65 0.59 21.61 33.44
C GLU A 65 0.71 20.09 33.67
N THR A 66 0.96 19.32 32.62
CA THR A 66 1.15 17.86 32.72
C THR A 66 2.35 17.51 33.61
N CYS A 67 3.46 18.23 33.48
CA CYS A 67 4.65 18.03 34.30
C CYS A 67 4.42 18.33 35.78
N GLU A 68 3.79 19.46 36.10
CA GLU A 68 3.60 19.92 37.47
C GLU A 68 2.44 19.21 38.18
N LEU A 69 1.33 18.97 37.47
CA LEU A 69 0.11 18.40 38.06
C LEU A 69 0.03 16.87 37.96
N THR A 70 0.51 16.26 36.87
CA THR A 70 0.43 14.79 36.68
C THR A 70 1.69 14.08 37.14
N HIS A 71 2.86 14.64 36.82
CA HIS A 71 4.15 14.05 37.17
C HIS A 71 4.79 14.64 38.43
N HIS A 72 4.19 15.69 39.02
CA HIS A 72 4.66 16.37 40.23
C HIS A 72 6.16 16.72 40.16
N THR A 73 6.61 17.16 38.99
CA THR A 73 8.02 17.47 38.73
C THR A 73 8.17 18.90 38.22
N THR A 74 9.36 19.46 38.36
CA THR A 74 9.66 20.81 37.88
C THR A 74 9.74 20.83 36.36
N TYR A 75 9.00 21.74 35.75
CA TYR A 75 9.09 22.05 34.34
C TYR A 75 10.32 22.93 34.08
N ASP A 76 11.33 22.39 33.39
CA ASP A 76 12.55 23.13 33.01
C ASP A 76 12.56 23.41 31.51
N GLN A 77 12.13 24.61 31.14
CA GLN A 77 12.10 25.03 29.74
C GLN A 77 13.50 25.27 29.16
N ALA A 78 14.42 25.85 29.94
CA ALA A 78 15.76 26.16 29.46
C ALA A 78 16.54 24.89 29.10
N TRP A 79 16.39 23.84 29.92
CA TRP A 79 16.95 22.53 29.61
C TRP A 79 16.28 21.91 28.37
N ARG A 80 14.94 21.91 28.28
CA ARG A 80 14.19 21.34 27.14
C ARG A 80 14.63 21.93 25.80
N ASP A 81 14.75 23.25 25.74
CA ASP A 81 15.12 23.97 24.52
C ASP A 81 16.58 23.64 24.12
N SER A 82 17.47 23.50 25.11
CA SER A 82 18.87 23.12 24.86
C SER A 82 19.07 21.64 24.50
N ALA A 83 18.23 20.74 25.05
CA ALA A 83 18.30 19.30 24.86
C ALA A 83 17.48 18.80 23.65
N GLY A 84 16.68 19.67 23.02
CA GLY A 84 15.76 19.29 21.94
C GLY A 84 14.62 18.39 22.40
N ALA A 85 14.22 18.50 23.68
CA ALA A 85 13.15 17.72 24.30
C ALA A 85 11.86 18.54 24.48
N ASP A 86 11.67 19.51 23.59
CA ASP A 86 10.56 20.46 23.55
C ASP A 86 9.28 19.88 22.92
N GLY A 87 9.35 18.71 22.28
CA GLY A 87 8.23 18.08 21.58
C GLY A 87 8.06 18.53 20.12
N THR A 88 8.98 19.33 19.57
CA THR A 88 8.90 19.78 18.15
C THR A 88 9.50 18.78 17.18
N SER A 89 10.32 17.85 17.68
CA SER A 89 10.96 16.82 16.87
C SER A 89 9.96 15.79 16.34
N TYR A 90 9.83 15.69 15.02
CA TYR A 90 8.97 14.71 14.35
C TYR A 90 9.47 13.27 14.47
N PHE A 91 10.80 13.07 14.54
CA PHE A 91 11.45 11.80 14.88
C PHE A 91 12.95 12.03 15.18
N PRO A 92 13.52 11.40 16.23
CA PRO A 92 12.82 10.67 17.28
C PRO A 92 11.88 11.59 18.07
N LEU A 93 10.76 11.04 18.56
CA LEU A 93 9.89 11.81 19.43
C LEU A 93 10.62 12.03 20.75
N ALA A 94 10.87 13.30 21.06
CA ALA A 94 11.53 13.74 22.27
C ALA A 94 10.68 14.82 22.93
N ASN A 95 10.08 14.49 24.07
CA ASN A 95 9.35 15.42 24.92
C ASN A 95 9.58 15.02 26.38
N ALA A 96 10.13 15.91 27.20
CA ALA A 96 10.53 15.62 28.58
C ALA A 96 10.36 16.83 29.50
N CYS A 97 9.92 16.65 30.75
CA CYS A 97 9.75 17.76 31.70
C CYS A 97 11.09 18.35 32.13
N ASN A 98 12.07 17.47 32.34
CA ASN A 98 13.44 17.73 32.75
C ASN A 98 14.31 16.51 32.38
N GLU A 99 15.57 16.51 32.79
CA GLU A 99 16.54 15.43 32.50
C GLU A 99 16.14 14.05 33.04
N HIS A 100 15.24 13.98 34.03
CA HIS A 100 14.84 12.73 34.67
C HIS A 100 13.49 12.21 34.17
N VAL A 101 12.58 13.09 33.73
CA VAL A 101 11.20 12.74 33.42
C VAL A 101 10.92 12.94 31.94
N SER A 102 10.90 11.84 31.19
CA SER A 102 10.44 11.80 29.79
C SER A 102 8.94 11.57 29.72
N LEU A 103 8.22 12.40 28.96
CA LEU A 103 6.79 12.21 28.72
C LEU A 103 6.53 11.15 27.66
N VAL A 104 7.43 11.01 26.68
CA VAL A 104 7.35 9.96 25.67
C VAL A 104 7.89 8.66 26.25
N PRO A 105 7.09 7.58 26.34
CA PRO A 105 7.59 6.30 26.81
C PRO A 105 8.69 5.74 25.90
N SER A 106 9.69 5.09 26.51
CA SER A 106 10.87 4.58 25.80
C SER A 106 10.56 3.55 24.70
N TRP A 107 9.38 2.90 24.75
CA TRP A 107 8.95 1.92 23.75
C TRP A 107 8.39 2.54 22.47
N VAL A 108 7.96 3.81 22.49
CA VAL A 108 7.29 4.46 21.35
C VAL A 108 8.20 4.55 20.14
N ASN A 109 9.39 5.13 20.30
CA ASN A 109 10.34 5.29 19.19
C ASN A 109 10.77 3.95 18.56
N PRO A 110 11.21 2.92 19.32
CA PRO A 110 11.50 1.61 18.75
C PRO A 110 10.30 0.96 18.04
N THR A 111 9.10 1.15 18.57
CA THR A 111 7.87 0.59 17.98
C THR A 111 7.56 1.23 16.64
N ILE A 112 7.71 2.56 16.52
CA ILE A 112 7.57 3.28 15.25
C ILE A 112 8.55 2.74 14.21
N VAL A 113 9.82 2.53 14.59
CA VAL A 113 10.85 1.99 13.68
C VAL A 113 10.47 0.59 13.19
N VAL A 114 10.08 -0.31 14.09
CA VAL A 114 9.69 -1.68 13.74
C VAL A 114 8.48 -1.68 12.80
N LEU A 115 7.45 -0.88 13.11
CA LEU A 115 6.25 -0.80 12.28
C LEU A 115 6.57 -0.19 10.91
N ALA A 116 7.40 0.84 10.83
CA ALA A 116 7.84 1.43 9.57
C ALA A 116 8.55 0.40 8.67
N VAL A 117 9.48 -0.38 9.24
CA VAL A 117 10.17 -1.47 8.51
C VAL A 117 9.18 -2.51 8.00
N LEU A 118 8.20 -2.91 8.82
CA LEU A 118 7.16 -3.86 8.41
C LEU A 118 6.27 -3.28 7.29
N THR A 119 5.89 -2.02 7.36
CA THR A 119 5.09 -1.35 6.33
C THR A 119 5.84 -1.26 5.01
N VAL A 120 7.09 -0.79 5.04
CA VAL A 120 7.94 -0.67 3.85
C VAL A 120 8.17 -2.04 3.22
N SER A 121 8.56 -3.05 4.01
CA SER A 121 8.80 -4.40 3.49
C SER A 121 7.54 -5.02 2.87
N ALA A 122 6.37 -4.84 3.48
CA ALA A 122 5.10 -5.31 2.93
C ALA A 122 4.75 -4.62 1.61
N LEU A 123 4.93 -3.30 1.51
CA LEU A 123 4.70 -2.52 0.29
C LEU A 123 5.67 -2.93 -0.82
N THR A 124 6.96 -3.01 -0.53
CA THR A 124 7.98 -3.44 -1.51
C THR A 124 7.67 -4.85 -2.02
N ALA A 125 7.31 -5.77 -1.13
CA ALA A 125 6.92 -7.12 -1.53
C ALA A 125 5.65 -7.11 -2.41
N ALA A 126 4.64 -6.32 -2.06
CA ALA A 126 3.41 -6.19 -2.85
C ALA A 126 3.69 -5.66 -4.25
N LEU A 127 4.42 -4.55 -4.35
CA LEU A 127 4.81 -3.92 -5.62
C LEU A 127 5.60 -4.89 -6.49
N PHE A 128 6.62 -5.55 -5.92
CA PHE A 128 7.44 -6.51 -6.65
C PHE A 128 6.62 -7.67 -7.24
N ARG A 129 5.61 -8.15 -6.51
CA ARG A 129 4.72 -9.22 -6.98
C ARG A 129 3.79 -8.74 -8.08
N VAL A 130 3.22 -7.55 -7.96
CA VAL A 130 2.38 -6.93 -8.98
C VAL A 130 3.17 -6.72 -10.27
N THR A 131 4.35 -6.09 -10.18
CA THR A 131 5.22 -5.84 -11.34
C THR A 131 5.61 -7.15 -12.04
N ARG A 132 5.99 -8.19 -11.27
CA ARG A 132 6.29 -9.52 -11.85
C ARG A 132 5.10 -10.15 -12.56
N ALA A 133 3.89 -10.00 -12.03
CA ALA A 133 2.68 -10.53 -12.67
C ALA A 133 2.38 -9.81 -14.00
N VAL A 134 2.49 -8.48 -14.01
CA VAL A 134 2.28 -7.65 -15.21
C VAL A 134 3.31 -7.95 -16.30
N VAL A 135 4.59 -8.04 -15.95
CA VAL A 135 5.67 -8.37 -16.92
C VAL A 135 5.49 -9.79 -17.51
N ARG A 136 5.05 -10.76 -16.72
CA ARG A 136 4.75 -12.12 -17.21
C ARG A 136 3.49 -12.17 -18.08
N GLY A 137 2.47 -11.38 -17.76
CA GLY A 137 1.25 -11.28 -18.54
C GLY A 137 1.47 -10.65 -19.91
N THR A 138 2.23 -9.55 -19.96
CA THR A 138 2.58 -8.83 -21.19
C THR A 138 3.45 -9.67 -22.13
N THR A 139 4.43 -10.41 -21.61
CA THR A 139 5.24 -11.34 -22.41
C THR A 139 4.40 -12.49 -22.99
N ARG A 140 3.45 -13.04 -22.23
CA ARG A 140 2.54 -14.08 -22.70
C ARG A 140 1.57 -13.57 -23.77
N ALA A 141 1.00 -12.38 -23.59
CA ALA A 141 0.12 -11.74 -24.57
C ALA A 141 0.86 -11.39 -25.87
N ARG A 142 2.11 -10.92 -25.77
CA ARG A 142 2.96 -10.64 -26.93
C ARG A 142 3.26 -11.92 -27.71
N ARG A 143 3.61 -13.02 -27.02
CA ARG A 143 3.87 -14.33 -27.65
C ARG A 143 2.62 -14.91 -28.32
N ALA A 144 1.44 -14.75 -27.71
CA ALA A 144 0.18 -15.18 -28.32
C ALA A 144 -0.14 -14.42 -29.61
N ARG A 145 0.12 -13.10 -29.65
CA ARG A 145 -0.09 -12.27 -30.85
C ARG A 145 0.90 -12.59 -31.99
N THR A 146 2.10 -13.09 -31.69
CA THR A 146 3.06 -13.55 -32.73
C THR A 146 2.66 -14.88 -33.36
N ILE A 147 1.86 -15.71 -32.68
CA ILE A 147 1.45 -17.04 -33.19
C ILE A 147 0.20 -16.95 -34.07
N THR A 148 -0.65 -15.94 -33.91
CA THR A 148 -1.84 -15.72 -34.76
C THR A 148 -1.61 -14.51 -35.68
N PRO A 149 -1.23 -14.71 -36.95
CA PRO A 149 -1.18 -13.60 -37.91
C PRO A 149 -2.58 -13.03 -38.17
N PRO A 150 -2.72 -11.72 -38.47
CA PRO A 150 -4.00 -11.11 -38.79
C PRO A 150 -4.62 -11.74 -40.04
N PRO A 151 -5.93 -12.02 -40.06
CA PRO A 151 -6.60 -12.57 -41.23
C PRO A 151 -6.96 -11.44 -42.20
N GLU A 152 -6.01 -10.97 -43.00
CA GLU A 152 -6.34 -10.32 -44.29
C GLU A 152 -5.16 -10.43 -45.27
N LEU A 153 -5.30 -11.37 -46.22
CA LEU A 153 -4.94 -11.23 -47.64
C LEU A 153 -5.23 -12.56 -48.35
N VAL A 154 -6.52 -12.91 -48.43
CA VAL A 154 -7.06 -13.81 -49.47
C VAL A 154 -8.09 -12.99 -50.23
N LEU A 155 -7.63 -11.94 -50.90
CA LEU A 155 -8.44 -11.16 -51.83
C LEU A 155 -7.59 -10.87 -53.06
N GLY A 156 -7.82 -11.64 -54.12
CA GLY A 156 -7.23 -11.41 -55.43
C GLY A 156 -6.70 -12.68 -56.09
N ASP A 157 -7.60 -13.49 -56.66
CA ASP A 157 -7.37 -14.14 -57.96
C ASP A 157 -8.63 -14.92 -58.40
N ARG A 158 -9.61 -14.19 -58.94
CA ARG A 158 -10.60 -14.78 -59.86
C ARG A 158 -11.30 -13.69 -60.68
N ALA A 159 -10.60 -13.15 -61.66
CA ALA A 159 -11.21 -12.34 -62.70
C ALA A 159 -10.50 -12.58 -64.04
N THR A 160 -10.96 -13.62 -64.77
CA THR A 160 -10.97 -13.78 -66.24
C THR A 160 -11.42 -15.22 -66.48
N THR A 161 -12.59 -15.49 -67.06
CA THR A 161 -12.76 -15.48 -68.52
C THR A 161 -14.26 -15.47 -68.83
N THR A 162 -14.74 -14.38 -69.42
CA THR A 162 -15.97 -14.36 -70.22
C THR A 162 -15.64 -14.89 -71.60
N THR A 163 -16.28 -15.98 -72.02
CA THR A 163 -16.44 -16.27 -73.45
C THR A 163 -17.86 -16.76 -73.67
N SER A 164 -18.64 -15.85 -74.23
CA SER A 164 -19.92 -16.09 -74.89
C SER A 164 -19.67 -16.91 -76.14
N THR A 165 -20.38 -18.02 -76.32
CA THR A 165 -20.77 -18.50 -77.64
C THR A 165 -22.11 -19.22 -77.49
N ALA A 166 -23.16 -18.58 -77.99
CA ALA A 166 -24.40 -19.24 -78.35
C ALA A 166 -24.18 -20.06 -79.62
N ASP A 167 -24.67 -21.30 -79.68
CA ASP A 167 -25.39 -21.81 -80.87
C ASP A 167 -26.06 -23.17 -80.61
N SER A 168 -27.37 -23.21 -80.90
CA SER A 168 -28.15 -24.22 -81.64
C SER A 168 -27.99 -25.75 -81.50
N SER A 169 -29.18 -26.40 -81.58
CA SER A 169 -29.44 -27.77 -82.11
C SER A 169 -29.04 -28.93 -81.18
N GLU A 170 -29.82 -29.97 -80.90
CA GLU A 170 -30.96 -30.63 -81.53
C GLU A 170 -31.69 -31.45 -80.44
N ALA A 171 -32.99 -31.69 -80.58
CA ALA A 171 -33.77 -32.68 -79.81
C ALA A 171 -33.61 -34.11 -80.40
N PRO A 172 -34.55 -35.05 -80.20
CA PRO A 172 -34.68 -35.98 -79.08
C PRO A 172 -34.47 -37.46 -79.49
N ASP A 173 -34.31 -38.34 -78.51
CA ASP A 173 -35.10 -39.57 -78.26
C ASP A 173 -34.55 -40.35 -77.06
#